data_AF-A0A836TIF6-F1
#
_entry.id   AF-A0A836TIF6-F1
#
_cell.length_a   1.000
_cell.length_b   1.000
_cell.length_c   1.000
_cell.angle_alpha   90.00
_cell.angle_beta   90.00
_cell.angle_gamma   90.00
#
_symmetry.space_group_name_H-M   'P 1'
#
loop_
_entity.id
_entity.type
_entity.pdbx_description
1 polymer ?
#
loop_
_entity_poly.entity_id
_entity_poly.type
_entity_poly.pdbx_seq_one_letter_code
_entity_poly.pdbx_strand_id
1 'polypeptide(L)'
;MSGGNIRLVSNFQETCIKNYLHNYPNTPHICSDIRNLTGNKIHTKTGMKPRELDILDGSPPCPPFSMSGLKQKGWNKTKTVYGKLQANIEDLTFDFINIAKIIQPKVIVCENVKGLTMAPVKRHFEKMLNGFQGNGYQTIYKVFNSFDYGVPQKRERVFIISIRDDVLEKL
;
A
#
# COMPACT_ATOMS: atom_id res chain seq x y z
N MET A 1 6.63 5.26 -16.69
CA MET A 1 7.98 4.63 -16.73
C MET A 1 8.96 5.60 -16.10
N SER A 2 9.21 5.48 -14.79
CA SER A 2 10.13 6.37 -14.06
C SER A 2 11.51 5.73 -13.83
N GLY A 3 11.85 4.70 -14.62
CA GLY A 3 13.16 4.01 -14.55
C GLY A 3 13.34 3.00 -13.41
N GLY A 4 12.30 2.69 -12.63
CA GLY A 4 12.40 1.75 -11.50
C GLY A 4 12.58 0.28 -11.94
N ASN A 5 13.40 -0.47 -11.19
CA ASN A 5 13.53 -1.93 -11.33
C ASN A 5 12.58 -2.65 -10.35
N ILE A 6 11.50 -3.24 -10.86
CA ILE A 6 10.51 -3.91 -10.02
C ILE A 6 11.03 -5.24 -9.50
N ARG A 7 11.35 -5.28 -8.21
CA ARG A 7 11.90 -6.47 -7.52
C ARG A 7 10.86 -7.52 -7.19
N LEU A 8 9.62 -7.09 -6.93
CA LEU A 8 8.51 -7.96 -6.55
C LEU A 8 7.17 -7.25 -6.81
N VAL A 9 6.19 -7.99 -7.31
CA VAL A 9 4.78 -7.57 -7.26
C VAL A 9 3.97 -8.56 -6.42
N SER A 10 3.07 -8.07 -5.58
CA SER A 10 2.14 -8.94 -4.83
C SER A 10 0.70 -8.48 -5.00
N ASN A 11 -0.17 -9.44 -5.25
CA ASN A 11 -1.61 -9.22 -5.36
C ASN A 11 -2.35 -10.52 -5.04
N PHE A 12 -3.46 -10.46 -4.33
CA PHE A 12 -4.23 -11.66 -3.97
C PHE A 12 -5.15 -12.16 -5.10
N GLN A 13 -5.36 -11.33 -6.15
CA GLN A 13 -6.14 -11.69 -7.34
C GLN A 13 -5.23 -12.19 -8.45
N GLU A 14 -5.48 -13.43 -8.87
CA GLU A 14 -4.74 -14.09 -9.94
C GLU A 14 -4.88 -13.35 -11.28
N THR A 15 -6.06 -12.79 -11.57
CA THR A 15 -6.31 -11.99 -12.76
C THR A 15 -5.44 -10.73 -12.81
N CYS A 16 -5.25 -10.04 -11.67
CA CYS A 16 -4.36 -8.89 -11.58
C CYS A 16 -2.89 -9.30 -11.85
N ILE A 17 -2.44 -10.42 -11.30
CA ILE A 17 -1.10 -10.94 -11.57
C ILE A 17 -0.94 -11.31 -13.05
N LYS A 18 -1.89 -12.03 -13.64
CA LYS A 18 -1.87 -12.39 -15.07
C LYS A 18 -1.77 -11.16 -15.97
N ASN A 19 -2.60 -10.14 -15.72
CA ASN A 19 -2.57 -8.90 -16.49
C ASN A 19 -1.26 -8.13 -16.30
N TYR A 20 -0.71 -8.10 -15.08
CA TYR A 20 0.59 -7.47 -14.83
C TYR A 20 1.71 -8.18 -15.62
N LEU A 21 1.78 -9.51 -15.54
CA LEU A 21 2.79 -10.32 -16.20
C LEU A 21 2.65 -10.31 -17.73
N HIS A 22 1.46 -10.06 -18.27
CA HIS A 22 1.32 -9.83 -19.71
C HIS A 22 2.16 -8.63 -20.19
N ASN A 23 2.30 -7.61 -19.35
CA ASN A 23 3.10 -6.41 -19.66
C ASN A 23 4.55 -6.54 -19.17
N TYR A 24 4.78 -7.28 -18.07
CA TYR A 24 6.08 -7.46 -17.45
C TYR A 24 6.34 -8.94 -17.10
N PRO A 25 6.61 -9.81 -18.10
CA PRO A 25 6.58 -11.27 -17.94
C PRO A 25 7.58 -11.82 -16.91
N ASN A 26 8.72 -11.16 -16.76
CA ASN A 26 9.83 -11.65 -15.93
C ASN A 26 9.80 -11.09 -14.50
N THR A 27 8.78 -10.30 -14.12
CA THR A 27 8.72 -9.74 -12.78
C THR A 27 8.45 -10.83 -11.74
N PRO A 28 9.30 -10.97 -10.70
CA PRO A 28 9.00 -11.85 -9.58
C PRO A 28 7.68 -11.45 -8.93
N HIS A 29 6.83 -12.43 -8.64
CA HIS A 29 5.50 -12.15 -8.09
C HIS A 29 5.05 -13.14 -7.02
N ILE A 30 4.19 -12.68 -6.12
CA ILE A 30 3.50 -13.51 -5.13
C ILE A 30 2.00 -13.27 -5.25
N CYS A 31 1.27 -14.30 -5.70
CA CYS A 31 -0.19 -14.30 -5.74
C CYS A 31 -0.76 -14.82 -4.42
N SER A 32 -0.88 -13.95 -3.40
CA SER A 32 -1.38 -14.33 -2.08
C SER A 32 -2.04 -13.15 -1.37
N ASP A 33 -2.85 -13.45 -0.36
CA ASP A 33 -3.33 -12.45 0.59
C ASP A 33 -2.13 -11.83 1.33
N ILE A 34 -2.15 -10.50 1.54
CA ILE A 34 -1.06 -9.79 2.21
C ILE A 34 -0.81 -10.30 3.63
N ARG A 35 -1.84 -10.83 4.30
CA ARG A 35 -1.73 -11.47 5.63
C ARG A 35 -0.81 -12.69 5.62
N ASN A 36 -0.65 -13.31 4.46
CA ASN A 36 0.19 -14.49 4.25
C ASN A 36 1.59 -14.13 3.71
N LEU A 37 1.87 -12.85 3.45
CA LEU A 37 3.20 -12.37 3.08
C LEU A 37 4.07 -12.28 4.33
N THR A 38 5.10 -13.11 4.39
CA THR A 38 6.11 -13.08 5.46
C THR A 38 7.42 -12.55 4.91
N GLY A 39 8.27 -12.02 5.80
CA GLY A 39 9.62 -11.59 5.44
C GLY A 39 10.38 -12.67 4.68
N ASN A 40 10.37 -13.92 5.18
CA ASN A 40 11.01 -15.04 4.50
C ASN A 40 10.51 -15.23 3.06
N LYS A 41 9.20 -15.19 2.82
CA LYS A 41 8.67 -15.31 1.45
C LYS A 41 9.17 -14.18 0.54
N ILE A 42 9.21 -12.95 1.05
CA ILE A 42 9.70 -11.78 0.31
C ILE A 42 11.20 -11.90 0.05
N HIS A 43 12.01 -12.18 1.06
CA HIS A 43 13.46 -12.29 0.96
C HIS A 43 13.87 -13.44 0.04
N THR A 44 13.26 -14.62 0.16
CA THR A 44 13.52 -15.76 -0.74
C THR A 44 13.16 -15.43 -2.18
N LYS A 45 12.06 -14.71 -2.43
CA LYS A 45 11.62 -14.39 -3.79
C LYS A 45 12.46 -13.29 -4.44
N THR A 46 12.99 -12.36 -3.66
CA THR A 46 13.71 -11.17 -4.15
C THR A 46 15.23 -11.29 -4.08
N GLY A 47 15.75 -12.18 -3.23
CA GLY A 47 17.15 -12.27 -2.86
C GLY A 47 17.65 -11.09 -1.99
N MET A 48 16.76 -10.19 -1.58
CA MET A 48 17.13 -8.96 -0.88
C MET A 48 17.13 -9.16 0.63
N LYS A 49 18.08 -8.52 1.30
CA LYS A 49 18.12 -8.41 2.77
C LYS A 49 17.23 -7.26 3.24
N PRO A 50 16.82 -7.24 4.52
CA PRO A 50 16.20 -6.06 5.12
C PRO A 50 17.03 -4.81 4.83
N ARG A 51 16.36 -3.68 4.63
CA ARG A 51 16.95 -2.35 4.37
C ARG A 51 17.59 -2.12 3.00
N GLU A 52 17.59 -3.12 2.10
CA GLU A 52 18.12 -2.98 0.73
C GLU A 52 17.11 -2.40 -0.27
N LEU A 53 15.80 -2.46 0.01
CA LEU A 53 14.78 -1.96 -0.91
C LEU A 53 14.76 -0.43 -0.93
N ASP A 54 14.83 0.17 -2.12
CA ASP A 54 14.72 1.62 -2.26
C ASP A 54 13.30 2.11 -2.04
N ILE A 55 12.32 1.52 -2.74
CA ILE A 55 10.93 1.97 -2.71
C ILE A 55 9.99 0.79 -2.48
N LEU A 56 9.14 0.90 -1.47
CA LEU A 56 7.95 0.07 -1.30
C LEU A 56 6.72 0.88 -1.68
N ASP A 57 6.07 0.50 -2.77
CA ASP A 57 4.83 1.11 -3.25
C ASP A 57 3.65 0.17 -2.97
N GLY A 58 2.55 0.72 -2.45
CA GLY A 58 1.34 -0.04 -2.19
C GLY A 58 0.08 0.80 -2.05
N SER A 59 -1.03 0.22 -2.48
CA SER A 59 -2.37 0.79 -2.35
C SER A 59 -3.26 -0.18 -1.56
N PRO A 60 -3.05 -0.32 -0.23
CA PRO A 60 -3.86 -1.24 0.56
C PRO A 60 -5.36 -0.87 0.44
N PRO A 61 -6.23 -1.89 0.35
CA PRO A 61 -7.61 -1.68 -0.06
C PRO A 61 -8.38 -0.74 0.87
N CYS A 62 -9.14 0.14 0.23
CA CYS A 62 -9.96 1.18 0.82
C CYS A 62 -11.47 0.86 1.10
N PRO A 63 -12.05 -0.34 0.92
CA PRO A 63 -13.51 -0.53 0.96
C PRO A 63 -14.32 0.08 2.13
N PRO A 64 -13.78 0.23 3.37
CA PRO A 64 -14.51 0.90 4.44
C PRO A 64 -14.48 2.44 4.40
N PHE A 65 -13.62 3.05 3.56
CA PHE A 65 -13.31 4.49 3.59
C PHE A 65 -13.79 5.26 2.36
N SER A 66 -14.35 4.57 1.35
CA SER A 66 -14.95 5.25 0.21
C SER A 66 -16.32 5.83 0.57
N MET A 67 -16.60 7.05 0.10
CA MET A 67 -17.90 7.73 0.23
C MET A 67 -19.08 6.89 -0.29
N SER A 68 -18.80 5.90 -1.15
CA SER A 68 -19.76 5.04 -1.84
C SER A 68 -20.04 3.70 -1.13
N GLY A 69 -19.40 3.40 0.02
CA GLY A 69 -19.54 2.15 0.77
C GLY A 69 -20.36 2.25 2.07
N LEU A 70 -20.49 1.13 2.79
CA LEU A 70 -21.21 1.01 4.08
C LEU A 70 -20.59 1.83 5.25
N LYS A 71 -19.55 2.65 5.00
CA LYS A 71 -18.77 3.38 6.02
C LYS A 71 -18.32 2.44 7.16
N GLN A 72 -18.27 2.94 8.40
CA GLN A 72 -17.91 2.16 9.60
C GLN A 72 -18.83 0.96 9.87
N LYS A 73 -20.07 0.95 9.37
CA LYS A 73 -20.98 -0.22 9.51
C LYS A 73 -20.42 -1.47 8.83
N GLY A 74 -19.44 -1.27 7.94
CA GLY A 74 -18.79 -2.35 7.23
C GLY A 74 -17.56 -2.97 7.88
N TRP A 75 -17.10 -2.44 9.01
CA TRP A 75 -15.89 -2.90 9.72
C TRP A 75 -16.18 -4.14 10.56
N ASN A 76 -15.14 -4.93 10.82
CA ASN A 76 -15.19 -6.20 11.54
C ASN A 76 -16.18 -7.20 10.93
N LYS A 77 -16.31 -7.18 9.59
CA LYS A 77 -17.24 -8.03 8.84
C LYS A 77 -16.49 -8.86 7.81
N THR A 78 -16.95 -10.08 7.62
CA THR A 78 -16.62 -10.90 6.46
C THR A 78 -17.55 -10.52 5.31
N LYS A 79 -16.98 -10.23 4.15
CA LYS A 79 -17.71 -9.87 2.94
C LYS A 79 -17.06 -10.48 1.72
N THR A 80 -17.86 -10.76 0.70
CA THR A 80 -17.33 -11.11 -0.62
C THR A 80 -16.85 -9.83 -1.29
N VAL A 81 -15.54 -9.72 -1.49
CA VAL A 81 -14.93 -8.63 -2.25
C VAL A 81 -14.04 -9.25 -3.31
N TYR A 82 -14.22 -8.81 -4.55
CA TYR A 82 -13.50 -9.38 -5.71
C TYR A 82 -13.69 -10.91 -5.86
N GLY A 83 -14.91 -11.40 -5.58
CA GLY A 83 -15.25 -12.82 -5.70
C GLY A 83 -14.69 -13.73 -4.61
N LYS A 84 -14.02 -13.19 -3.57
CA LYS A 84 -13.47 -13.95 -2.45
C LYS A 84 -14.02 -13.43 -1.12
N LEU A 85 -14.23 -14.34 -0.17
CA LEU A 85 -14.55 -13.95 1.21
C LEU A 85 -13.33 -13.32 1.86
N GLN A 86 -13.54 -12.13 2.42
CA GLN A 86 -12.51 -11.32 3.05
C GLN A 86 -13.08 -10.75 4.35
N ALA A 87 -12.43 -11.04 5.47
CA ALA A 87 -12.72 -10.45 6.78
C ALA A 87 -11.85 -9.21 6.99
N ASN A 88 -12.32 -8.23 7.77
CA ASN A 88 -11.54 -7.11 8.32
C ASN A 88 -10.63 -6.41 7.28
N ILE A 89 -11.20 -5.99 6.16
CA ILE A 89 -10.44 -5.43 5.03
C ILE A 89 -9.81 -4.07 5.40
N GLU A 90 -10.42 -3.33 6.31
CA GLU A 90 -9.88 -2.10 6.93
C GLU A 90 -8.47 -2.29 7.51
N ASP A 91 -8.19 -3.48 8.04
CA ASP A 91 -6.94 -3.77 8.72
C ASP A 91 -5.80 -4.09 7.74
N LEU A 92 -6.10 -4.29 6.45
CA LEU A 92 -5.07 -4.53 5.43
C LEU A 92 -4.09 -3.35 5.27
N THR A 93 -4.50 -2.16 5.72
CA THR A 93 -3.59 -1.01 5.85
C THR A 93 -2.49 -1.25 6.89
N PHE A 94 -2.80 -1.94 7.99
CA PHE A 94 -1.83 -2.30 9.03
C PHE A 94 -0.98 -3.51 8.62
N ASP A 95 -1.52 -4.44 7.84
CA ASP A 95 -0.71 -5.50 7.20
C ASP A 95 0.36 -4.88 6.30
N PHE A 96 0.02 -3.85 5.51
CA PHE A 96 1.01 -3.11 4.70
C PHE A 96 2.08 -2.41 5.55
N ILE A 97 1.69 -1.78 6.67
CA ILE A 97 2.64 -1.19 7.62
C ILE A 97 3.56 -2.27 8.23
N ASN A 98 3.03 -3.46 8.51
CA ASN A 98 3.83 -4.58 9.00
C ASN A 98 4.83 -5.09 7.94
N ILE A 99 4.43 -5.15 6.67
CA ILE A 99 5.36 -5.46 5.56
C ILE A 99 6.47 -4.40 5.48
N ALA A 100 6.13 -3.12 5.60
CA ALA A 100 7.11 -2.04 5.63
C ALA A 100 8.07 -2.17 6.83
N LYS A 101 7.57 -2.56 7.99
CA LYS A 101 8.38 -2.84 9.19
C LYS A 101 9.38 -3.98 8.95
N ILE A 102 8.99 -5.02 8.23
CA ILE A 102 9.83 -6.19 7.94
C ILE A 102 10.90 -5.86 6.89
N ILE A 103 10.50 -5.24 5.78
CA ILE A 103 11.41 -4.96 4.65
C ILE A 103 12.34 -3.78 4.95
N GLN A 104 11.85 -2.81 5.72
CA GLN A 104 12.53 -1.55 6.03
C GLN A 104 13.02 -0.79 4.77
N PRO A 105 12.18 -0.51 3.76
CA PRO A 105 12.61 0.21 2.56
C PRO A 105 13.14 1.63 2.87
N LYS A 106 13.89 2.25 1.94
CA LYS A 106 14.32 3.66 2.10
C LYS A 106 13.14 4.62 2.04
N VAL A 107 12.20 4.37 1.13
CA VAL A 107 10.98 5.16 0.92
C VAL A 107 9.77 4.25 0.84
N ILE A 108 8.67 4.66 1.46
CA ILE A 108 7.36 4.05 1.31
C ILE A 108 6.46 5.04 0.58
N VAL A 109 5.75 4.56 -0.43
CA VAL A 109 4.66 5.26 -1.09
C VAL A 109 3.38 4.50 -0.80
N CYS A 110 2.44 5.17 -0.14
CA CYS A 110 1.12 4.60 0.14
C CYS A 110 0.04 5.48 -0.48
N GLU A 111 -0.63 4.98 -1.51
CA GLU A 111 -1.72 5.66 -2.18
C GLU A 111 -3.07 5.23 -1.59
N ASN A 112 -3.99 6.19 -1.48
CA ASN A 112 -5.37 5.90 -1.11
C ASN A 112 -6.38 6.96 -1.58
N VAL A 113 -7.67 6.73 -1.34
CA VAL A 113 -8.71 7.72 -1.69
C VAL A 113 -8.62 8.95 -0.76
N LYS A 114 -8.95 10.13 -1.30
CA LYS A 114 -9.03 11.39 -0.52
C LYS A 114 -9.87 11.27 0.76
N GLY A 115 -10.97 10.51 0.71
CA GLY A 115 -11.89 10.30 1.84
C GLY A 115 -11.22 9.76 3.11
N LEU A 116 -10.05 9.09 2.99
CA LEU A 116 -9.25 8.62 4.12
C LEU A 116 -8.79 9.79 5.03
N THR A 117 -8.58 10.98 4.46
CA THR A 117 -8.15 12.19 5.18
C THR A 117 -9.28 12.91 5.92
N MET A 118 -10.53 12.46 5.76
CA MET A 118 -11.73 13.17 6.21
C MET A 118 -12.40 12.48 7.40
N ALA A 119 -13.16 13.22 8.19
CA ALA A 119 -14.02 12.64 9.23
C ALA A 119 -15.11 11.74 8.60
N PRO A 120 -15.53 10.65 9.25
CA PRO A 120 -15.09 10.16 10.57
C PRO A 120 -13.86 9.23 10.51
N VAL A 121 -13.25 9.07 9.33
CA VAL A 121 -12.17 8.10 9.07
C VAL A 121 -10.80 8.61 9.50
N LYS A 122 -10.64 9.94 9.64
CA LYS A 122 -9.37 10.60 9.98
C LYS A 122 -8.57 9.93 11.10
N ARG A 123 -9.22 9.41 12.16
CA ARG A 123 -8.53 8.69 13.24
C ARG A 123 -7.83 7.41 12.77
N HIS A 124 -8.39 6.69 11.81
CA HIS A 124 -7.74 5.53 11.19
C HIS A 124 -6.52 5.95 10.38
N PHE A 125 -6.66 7.04 9.62
CA PHE A 125 -5.55 7.62 8.88
C PHE A 125 -4.39 8.07 9.78
N GLU A 126 -4.69 8.74 10.89
CA GLU A 126 -3.68 9.12 11.90
C GLU A 126 -2.97 7.90 12.48
N LYS A 127 -3.68 6.79 12.72
CA LYS A 127 -3.04 5.52 13.12
C LYS A 127 -2.12 4.97 12.04
N MET A 128 -2.45 5.12 10.76
CA MET A 128 -1.56 4.70 9.68
C MET A 128 -0.27 5.54 9.66
N LEU A 129 -0.38 6.87 9.78
CA LEU A 129 0.77 7.77 9.83
C LEU A 129 1.67 7.42 11.03
N ASN A 130 1.08 7.29 12.22
CA ASN A 130 1.80 6.90 13.42
C ASN A 130 2.42 5.49 13.30
N GLY A 131 1.77 4.59 12.56
CA GLY A 131 2.30 3.25 12.28
C GLY A 131 3.59 3.29 11.46
N PHE A 132 3.67 4.15 10.44
CA PHE A 132 4.93 4.35 9.72
C PHE A 132 5.98 5.05 10.61
N GLN A 133 5.59 6.11 11.32
CA GLN A 133 6.50 6.86 12.19
C GLN A 133 7.11 6.00 13.31
N GLY A 134 6.29 5.18 13.96
CA GLY A 134 6.75 4.23 14.99
C GLY A 134 7.69 3.14 14.48
N ASN A 135 7.86 3.01 13.15
CA ASN A 135 8.79 2.08 12.52
C ASN A 135 10.06 2.75 11.97
N GLY A 136 10.34 4.00 12.36
CA GLY A 136 11.58 4.72 12.01
C GLY A 136 11.49 5.48 10.67
N TYR A 137 10.36 6.15 10.43
CA TYR A 137 10.13 6.94 9.22
C TYR A 137 9.59 8.33 9.52
N GLN A 138 10.12 9.35 8.84
CA GLN A 138 9.44 10.64 8.71
C GLN A 138 8.36 10.54 7.65
N THR A 139 7.13 10.89 8.01
CA THR A 139 5.95 10.67 7.15
C THR A 139 5.22 11.97 6.88
N ILE A 140 4.97 12.25 5.60
CA ILE A 140 4.13 13.35 5.12
C ILE A 140 3.04 12.81 4.21
N TYR A 141 1.99 13.62 3.95
CA TYR A 141 0.99 13.27 2.95
C TYR A 141 0.48 14.50 2.20
N LYS A 142 -0.03 14.28 1.00
CA LYS A 142 -0.69 15.32 0.19
C LYS A 142 -1.79 14.72 -0.67
N VAL A 143 -2.86 15.49 -0.87
CA VAL A 143 -3.92 15.14 -1.82
C VAL A 143 -3.60 15.76 -3.17
N PHE A 144 -3.68 14.95 -4.22
CA PHE A 144 -3.45 15.34 -5.61
C PHE A 144 -4.67 15.01 -6.45
N ASN A 145 -4.94 15.81 -7.48
CA ASN A 145 -5.97 15.56 -8.47
C ASN A 145 -5.32 15.19 -9.80
N SER A 146 -5.70 14.06 -10.40
CA SER A 146 -5.14 13.61 -11.68
C SER A 146 -5.33 14.62 -12.83
N PHE A 147 -6.35 15.49 -12.74
CA PHE A 147 -6.57 16.58 -13.68
C PHE A 147 -5.35 17.51 -13.81
N ASP A 148 -4.68 17.79 -12.70
CA ASP A 148 -3.51 18.68 -12.65
C ASP A 148 -2.26 18.04 -13.31
N TYR A 149 -2.35 16.76 -13.69
CA TYR A 149 -1.27 15.96 -14.27
C TYR A 149 -1.62 15.44 -15.68
N GLY A 150 -2.51 16.15 -16.38
CA GLY A 150 -2.80 15.90 -17.80
C GLY A 150 -3.76 14.74 -18.07
N VAL A 151 -4.40 14.18 -17.04
CA VAL A 151 -5.45 13.17 -17.20
C VAL A 151 -6.82 13.86 -17.14
N PRO A 152 -7.67 13.78 -18.17
CA PRO A 152 -8.99 14.43 -18.20
C PRO A 152 -10.02 13.71 -17.30
N GLN A 153 -9.68 13.55 -16.02
CA GLN A 153 -10.46 12.87 -15.01
C GLN A 153 -10.32 13.62 -13.69
N LYS A 154 -11.46 13.92 -13.05
CA LYS A 154 -11.48 14.43 -11.68
C LYS A 154 -11.33 13.26 -10.70
N ARG A 155 -10.08 12.92 -10.37
CA ARG A 155 -9.75 11.84 -9.44
C ARG A 155 -8.76 12.33 -8.41
N GLU A 156 -9.27 12.57 -7.20
CA GLU A 156 -8.45 12.98 -6.07
C GLU A 156 -7.94 11.75 -5.30
N ARG A 157 -6.65 11.74 -4.98
CA ARG A 157 -5.96 10.70 -4.22
C ARG A 157 -5.03 11.29 -3.19
N VAL A 158 -4.99 10.68 -2.00
CA VAL A 158 -3.99 10.98 -1.00
C VAL A 158 -2.78 10.09 -1.24
N PHE A 159 -1.61 10.69 -1.22
CA PHE A 159 -0.32 10.00 -1.25
C PHE A 159 0.36 10.27 0.07
N ILE A 160 0.72 9.20 0.77
CA ILE A 160 1.54 9.22 1.97
C ILE A 160 2.95 8.84 1.54
N ILE A 161 3.91 9.68 1.88
CA ILE A 161 5.33 9.45 1.62
C ILE A 161 6.03 9.32 2.97
N SER A 162 6.69 8.19 3.18
CA SER A 162 7.47 7.94 4.40
C SER A 162 8.93 7.68 4.03
N ILE A 163 9.85 8.49 4.54
CA ILE A 163 11.30 8.36 4.32
C ILE A 163 11.93 7.83 5.61
N ARG A 164 12.74 6.77 5.50
CA ARG A 164 13.40 6.15 6.64
C ARG A 164 14.38 7.14 7.29
N ASP A 165 14.44 7.19 8.62
CA ASP A 165 15.14 8.26 9.34
C ASP A 165 16.63 8.38 8.91
N ASP A 166 17.37 7.27 8.83
CA ASP A 166 18.79 7.26 8.41
C ASP A 166 19.03 7.65 6.95
N VAL A 167 17.99 7.62 6.11
CA VAL A 167 18.05 8.09 4.73
C VAL A 167 17.83 9.60 4.70
N LEU A 168 16.90 10.10 5.50
CA LEU A 168 16.62 11.52 5.61
C LEU A 168 17.78 12.30 6.24
N GLU A 169 18.44 11.75 7.26
CA GLU A 169 19.61 12.37 7.91
C GLU A 169 20.79 12.60 6.96
N LYS A 170 20.80 11.96 5.78
CA LYS A 170 21.85 12.07 4.78
C LYS A 170 21.51 13.02 3.63
N LEU A 171 20.31 13.63 3.64
CA LEU A 171 19.84 14.61 2.67
C LEU A 171 20.14 16.03 3.18
#